data_AF-A0A935ZNS9-F1
#
_entry.id   AF-A0A935ZNS9-F1
#
_cell.length_a   1.000
_cell.length_b   1.000
_cell.length_c   1.000
_cell.angle_alpha   90.00
_cell.angle_beta   90.00
_cell.angle_gamma   90.00
#
_symmetry.space_group_name_H-M   'P 1'
#
loop_
_entity.id
_entity.type
_entity.pdbx_description
1 polymer ?
#
loop_
_entity_poly.entity_id
_entity_poly.type
_entity_poly.pdbx_seq_one_letter_code
_entity_poly.pdbx_strand_id
1 'polypeptide(L)'
;MAGILYGTGTGSIGRIQSGGGGATITLTNADDIIHFDPGMRIRTATGDGTGAVASLEEVIESVDRIAGTITFTASTNGVEYANGNYLYQVGNYNAVASGLGAWIRRPTPPRLRSAGSIVRRTSSLFRACV
;
A
#
# COMPACT_ATOMS: atom_id res chain seq x y z
N MET A 1 8.61 -9.67 10.41
CA MET A 1 9.61 -9.89 9.33
C MET A 1 9.07 -10.62 8.09
N ALA A 2 7.81 -11.05 8.02
CA ALA A 2 7.25 -11.67 6.81
C ALA A 2 6.75 -10.65 5.75
N GLY A 3 6.39 -9.42 6.16
CA GLY A 3 5.82 -8.40 5.25
C GLY A 3 6.74 -7.97 4.10
N ILE A 4 8.06 -7.96 4.31
CA ILE A 4 9.04 -7.55 3.28
C ILE A 4 9.05 -8.52 2.09
N LEU A 5 8.80 -9.81 2.31
CA LEU A 5 8.78 -10.82 1.24
C LEU A 5 7.61 -10.64 0.26
N TYR A 6 6.54 -9.98 0.70
CA TYR A 6 5.32 -9.73 -0.10
C TYR A 6 5.12 -8.25 -0.43
N GLY A 7 6.00 -7.36 0.02
CA GLY A 7 5.90 -5.92 -0.16
C GLY A 7 6.31 -5.45 -1.56
N THR A 8 5.90 -4.23 -1.90
CA THR A 8 6.18 -3.56 -3.17
C THR A 8 7.59 -2.95 -3.24
N GLY A 9 8.35 -2.98 -2.13
CA GLY A 9 9.68 -2.36 -2.02
C GLY A 9 9.66 -0.87 -1.62
N THR A 10 8.47 -0.31 -1.37
CA THR A 10 8.32 1.10 -0.97
C THR A 10 8.74 1.36 0.48
N GLY A 11 8.69 0.32 1.33
CA GLY A 11 9.07 0.39 2.74
C GLY A 11 7.98 0.96 3.66
N SER A 12 6.74 1.08 3.18
CA SER A 12 5.60 1.49 4.01
C SER A 12 5.26 0.39 5.02
N ILE A 13 5.09 0.79 6.28
CA ILE A 13 4.81 -0.13 7.40
C ILE A 13 3.37 -0.01 7.93
N GLY A 14 2.63 0.98 7.44
CA GLY A 14 1.22 1.19 7.76
C GLY A 14 0.71 2.53 7.20
N ARG A 15 -0.55 2.84 7.51
CA ARG A 15 -1.21 4.08 7.06
C ARG A 15 -2.05 4.70 8.17
N ILE A 16 -2.00 6.02 8.29
CA ILE A 16 -2.74 6.78 9.31
C ILE A 16 -4.23 6.78 8.99
N GLN A 17 -5.05 6.40 9.97
CA GLN A 17 -6.51 6.60 9.93
C GLN A 17 -6.92 7.92 10.57
N SER A 18 -6.39 8.24 11.74
CA SER A 18 -6.75 9.45 12.50
C SER A 18 -5.74 9.74 13.62
N GLY A 19 -5.82 10.93 14.22
CA GLY A 19 -4.95 11.33 15.35
C GLY A 19 -3.81 12.29 15.01
N GLY A 20 -3.70 12.72 13.75
CA GLY A 20 -2.75 13.75 13.35
C GLY A 20 -2.96 15.05 14.15
N GLY A 21 -1.87 15.65 14.65
CA GLY A 21 -1.95 16.81 15.54
C GLY A 21 -1.96 16.46 17.03
N GLY A 22 -2.17 15.18 17.35
CA GLY A 22 -2.11 14.64 18.71
C GLY A 22 -0.87 13.78 18.96
N ALA A 23 -0.70 13.34 20.20
CA ALA A 23 0.34 12.40 20.61
C ALA A 23 0.01 10.94 20.25
N THR A 24 -1.27 10.63 19.95
CA THR A 24 -1.73 9.28 19.64
C THR A 24 -2.32 9.21 18.24
N ILE A 25 -1.94 8.19 17.49
CA ILE A 25 -2.41 7.92 16.14
C ILE A 25 -3.03 6.52 16.08
N THR A 26 -4.14 6.41 15.35
CA THR A 26 -4.77 5.14 15.00
C THR A 26 -4.38 4.74 13.58
N LEU A 27 -4.04 3.46 13.38
CA LEU A 27 -3.75 2.92 12.05
C LEU A 27 -5.04 2.60 11.27
N THR A 28 -4.96 2.60 9.95
CA THR A 28 -6.06 2.17 9.06
C THR A 28 -6.29 0.67 9.15
N ASN A 29 -5.21 -0.10 9.24
CA ASN A 29 -5.26 -1.52 9.53
C ASN A 29 -4.60 -1.76 10.89
N ALA A 30 -5.35 -2.31 11.83
CA ALA A 30 -4.84 -2.58 13.18
C ALA A 30 -3.76 -3.68 13.17
N ASP A 31 -3.80 -4.62 12.22
CA ASP A 31 -2.79 -5.68 12.10
C ASP A 31 -1.39 -5.15 11.77
N ASP A 32 -1.29 -3.95 11.18
CA ASP A 32 -0.01 -3.31 10.86
C ASP A 32 0.76 -2.91 12.13
N ILE A 33 0.12 -2.91 13.31
CA ILE A 33 0.71 -2.53 14.60
C ILE A 33 1.93 -3.39 14.97
N ILE A 34 2.02 -4.61 14.42
CA ILE A 34 3.14 -5.54 14.65
C ILE A 34 4.47 -5.05 14.07
N HIS A 35 4.44 -4.07 13.15
CA HIS A 35 5.63 -3.50 12.52
C HIS A 35 6.24 -2.34 13.30
N PHE A 36 5.59 -1.91 14.39
CA PHE A 36 6.01 -0.78 15.22
C PHE A 36 6.54 -1.25 16.56
N ASP A 37 7.61 -0.61 17.01
CA ASP A 37 8.23 -0.85 18.32
C ASP A 37 8.55 0.49 19.00
N PRO A 38 8.50 0.56 20.35
CA PRO A 38 8.94 1.73 21.10
C PRO A 38 10.38 2.14 20.73
N GLY A 39 10.62 3.45 20.60
CA GLY A 39 11.91 4.03 20.21
C GLY A 39 12.15 4.11 18.71
N MET A 40 11.26 3.58 17.86
CA MET A 40 11.38 3.75 16.41
C MET A 40 11.11 5.20 15.99
N ARG A 41 11.92 5.70 15.06
CA ARG A 41 11.75 7.00 14.43
C ARG A 41 10.96 6.84 13.14
N ILE A 42 9.84 7.55 13.04
CA ILE A 42 8.91 7.46 11.93
C ILE A 42 8.85 8.79 11.16
N ARG A 43 8.66 8.67 9.84
CA ARG A 43 8.27 9.76 8.94
C ARG A 43 7.05 9.36 8.15
N THR A 44 6.34 10.34 7.62
CA THR A 44 5.18 10.12 6.76
C THR A 44 5.47 10.52 5.31
N ALA A 45 4.71 9.96 4.37
CA ALA A 45 4.62 10.48 3.01
C ALA A 45 3.18 10.38 2.50
N THR A 46 2.82 11.25 1.54
CA THR A 46 1.45 11.29 1.00
C THR A 46 1.13 10.11 0.08
N GLY A 47 2.13 9.52 -0.58
CA GLY A 47 1.94 8.38 -1.47
C GLY A 47 2.82 7.18 -1.08
N ASP A 48 2.43 6.00 -1.57
CA ASP A 48 3.13 4.75 -1.30
C ASP A 48 4.40 4.64 -2.17
N GLY A 49 5.53 5.10 -1.63
CA GLY A 49 6.82 5.15 -2.34
C GLY A 49 6.88 6.21 -3.45
N THR A 50 5.88 7.10 -3.51
CA THR A 50 5.83 8.24 -4.41
C THR A 50 5.40 9.48 -3.61
N GLY A 51 6.04 10.62 -3.88
CA GLY A 51 5.74 11.88 -3.17
C GLY A 51 6.83 12.36 -2.23
N ALA A 52 6.57 13.49 -1.57
CA ALA A 52 7.47 14.11 -0.63
C ALA A 52 7.37 13.42 0.74
N VAL A 53 8.53 13.08 1.30
CA VAL A 53 8.64 12.59 2.68
C VAL A 53 8.61 13.80 3.61
N ALA A 54 7.85 13.69 4.69
CA ALA A 54 7.81 14.69 5.76
C ALA A 54 9.22 14.99 6.29
N SER A 55 9.46 16.24 6.64
CA SER A 55 10.77 16.65 7.16
C SER A 55 10.90 16.33 8.65
N LEU A 56 9.80 16.27 9.39
CA LEU A 56 9.80 15.96 10.81
C LEU A 56 9.83 14.46 11.06
N GLU A 57 10.55 14.09 12.11
CA GLU A 57 10.70 12.73 12.58
C GLU A 57 10.13 12.64 13.98
N GLU A 58 9.21 11.72 14.18
CA GLU A 58 8.61 11.50 15.50
C GLU A 58 9.11 10.17 16.07
N VAL A 59 9.31 10.15 17.39
CA VAL A 59 9.74 8.96 18.12
C VAL A 59 8.52 8.31 18.76
N ILE A 60 8.38 7.00 18.54
CA ILE A 60 7.34 6.22 19.21
C ILE A 60 7.73 6.03 20.67
N GLU A 61 6.85 6.45 21.58
CA GLU A 61 6.99 6.23 23.01
C GLU A 61 6.45 4.86 23.41
N SER A 62 5.24 4.53 22.94
CA SER A 62 4.58 3.28 23.27
C SER A 62 3.66 2.82 22.14
N VAL A 63 3.42 1.51 22.10
CA VAL A 63 2.58 0.85 21.10
C VAL A 63 1.58 -0.02 21.85
N ASP A 64 0.29 0.27 21.72
CA ASP A 64 -0.78 -0.58 22.22
C ASP A 64 -1.25 -1.53 21.11
N ARG A 65 -0.83 -2.79 21.23
CA ARG A 65 -1.15 -3.85 20.25
C ARG A 65 -2.57 -4.39 20.39
N ILE A 66 -3.27 -4.12 21.49
CA ILE A 66 -4.66 -4.52 21.70
C ILE A 66 -5.59 -3.47 21.11
N ALA A 67 -5.31 -2.20 21.39
CA ALA A 67 -6.10 -1.07 20.90
C ALA A 67 -5.74 -0.66 19.45
N GLY A 68 -4.56 -1.05 18.94
CA GLY A 68 -4.09 -0.68 17.60
C GLY A 68 -3.64 0.78 17.51
N THR A 69 -3.12 1.33 18.60
CA THR A 69 -2.74 2.74 18.70
C THR A 69 -1.24 2.92 18.97
N ILE A 70 -0.67 3.96 18.36
CA ILE A 70 0.73 4.36 18.53
C ILE A 70 0.75 5.68 19.28
N THR A 71 1.55 5.76 20.34
CA THR A 71 1.80 6.98 21.11
C THR A 71 3.20 7.49 20.82
N PHE A 72 3.34 8.76 20.49
CA PHE A 72 4.61 9.43 20.25
C PHE A 72 5.05 10.23 21.48
N THR A 73 6.36 10.47 21.60
CA THR A 73 6.93 11.26 22.71
C THR A 73 6.46 12.72 22.67
N ALA A 74 6.11 13.24 21.48
CA ALA A 74 5.54 14.57 21.28
C ALA A 74 4.26 14.52 20.44
N SER A 75 3.51 15.62 20.42
CA SER A 75 2.35 15.75 19.53
C SER A 75 2.83 15.84 18.08
N THR A 76 2.29 14.97 17.24
CA THR A 76 2.62 14.92 15.81
C THR A 76 2.13 16.16 15.09
N ASN A 77 2.82 16.59 14.03
CA ASN A 77 2.34 17.69 13.20
C ASN A 77 1.11 17.25 12.39
N GLY A 78 -0.06 17.87 12.62
CA GLY A 78 -1.31 17.45 11.97
C GLY A 78 -1.35 17.58 10.45
N VAL A 79 -0.49 18.41 9.86
CA VAL A 79 -0.38 18.54 8.39
C VAL A 79 0.45 17.39 7.81
N GLU A 80 1.58 17.06 8.43
CA GLU A 80 2.46 15.98 7.97
C GLU A 80 1.91 14.59 8.35
N TYR A 81 1.22 14.46 9.49
CA TYR A 81 0.57 13.25 9.97
C TYR A 81 -0.93 13.24 9.65
N ALA A 82 -1.28 13.69 8.46
CA ALA A 82 -2.67 13.70 8.00
C ALA A 82 -3.23 12.28 7.79
N ASN A 83 -4.55 12.15 7.86
CA ASN A 83 -5.26 10.93 7.50
C ASN A 83 -4.89 10.50 6.07
N GLY A 84 -4.59 9.22 5.90
CA GLY A 84 -4.28 8.63 4.61
C GLY A 84 -2.79 8.61 4.28
N ASN A 85 -1.96 9.34 5.03
CA ASN A 85 -0.52 9.32 4.84
C ASN A 85 0.08 7.97 5.24
N TYR A 86 1.07 7.55 4.47
CA TYR A 86 1.83 6.31 4.68
C TYR A 86 2.93 6.56 5.70
N LEU A 87 3.13 5.58 6.58
CA LEU A 87 4.15 5.60 7.64
C LEU A 87 5.37 4.82 7.19
N TYR A 88 6.55 5.39 7.43
CA TYR A 88 7.85 4.82 7.10
C TYR A 88 8.78 4.94 8.29
N GLN A 89 9.57 3.91 8.54
CA GLN A 89 10.74 4.06 9.39
C GLN A 89 11.76 4.97 8.70
N VAL A 90 12.41 5.84 9.47
CA VAL A 90 13.49 6.69 8.96
C VAL A 90 14.54 5.85 8.26
N GLY A 91 14.87 6.22 7.01
CA GLY A 91 15.85 5.53 6.17
C GLY A 91 15.29 4.41 5.30
N ASN A 92 14.03 3.99 5.50
CA ASN A 92 13.44 2.86 4.75
C ASN A 92 12.66 3.29 3.50
N TYR A 93 12.39 4.59 3.30
CA TYR A 93 11.63 5.08 2.16
C TYR A 93 12.30 4.70 0.83
N ASN A 94 11.68 3.81 0.06
CA ASN A 94 12.21 3.25 -1.20
C ASN A 94 13.62 2.62 -1.09
N ALA A 95 14.08 2.30 0.12
CA ALA A 95 15.39 1.71 0.36
C ALA A 95 15.30 0.23 0.79
N VAL A 96 14.09 -0.32 0.88
CA VAL A 96 13.84 -1.72 1.25
C VAL A 96 13.83 -2.59 0.01
N ALA A 97 14.37 -3.81 0.13
CA ALA A 97 14.31 -4.79 -0.94
C ALA A 97 12.85 -5.05 -1.37
N SER A 98 12.61 -5.08 -2.68
CA SER A 98 11.30 -5.45 -3.22
C SER A 98 10.98 -6.91 -2.90
N GLY A 99 9.70 -7.21 -2.65
CA GLY A 99 9.24 -8.55 -2.33
C GLY A 99 9.47 -9.55 -3.47
N LEU A 100 9.39 -10.84 -3.15
CA LEU A 100 9.73 -11.95 -4.04
C LEU A 100 8.93 -11.91 -5.36
N GLY A 101 7.69 -11.41 -5.34
CA GLY A 101 6.86 -11.24 -6.53
C GLY A 101 7.43 -10.27 -7.58
N ALA A 102 8.28 -9.32 -7.18
CA ALA A 102 9.01 -8.44 -8.10
C ALA A 102 10.23 -9.14 -8.73
N TRP A 103 10.80 -10.11 -8.02
CA TRP A 103 11.97 -10.88 -8.48
C TRP A 103 11.59 -12.10 -9.32
N ILE A 104 10.38 -12.63 -9.16
CA ILE A 104 9.85 -13.71 -10.00
C ILE A 104 9.29 -13.09 -11.29
N ARG A 105 9.91 -13.41 -12.44
CA ARG A 105 9.31 -13.14 -13.76
C ARG A 105 7.99 -13.90 -13.88
N ARG A 106 6.85 -13.22 -13.77
CA ARG A 106 5.57 -13.79 -14.21
C ARG A 106 5.51 -13.73 -15.74
N PRO A 107 5.43 -14.87 -16.44
CA PRO A 107 5.18 -14.86 -17.87
C PRO A 107 3.81 -14.23 -18.13
N THR A 108 3.75 -13.33 -19.11
CA THR A 108 2.47 -12.75 -19.57
C THR A 108 1.56 -13.90 -20.04
N PRO A 109 0.31 -14.00 -19.56
CA PRO A 109 -0.61 -15.00 -20.08
C PRO A 109 -0.77 -14.79 -21.60
N PRO A 110 -0.70 -15.85 -22.42
CA PRO A 110 -0.92 -15.72 -23.85
C PRO A 110 -2.31 -15.14 -24.06
N ARG A 111 -2.41 -14.05 -24.84
CA ARG A 111 -3.72 -13.54 -25.28
C ARG A 111 -4.38 -14.69 -26.03
N LEU A 112 -5.51 -15.17 -25.53
CA LEU A 112 -6.42 -16.01 -26.30
C LEU A 112 -6.67 -15.24 -27.60
N ARG A 113 -6.06 -15.69 -28.69
CA ARG A 113 -6.35 -15.18 -30.03
C ARG A 113 -7.86 -15.32 -30.15
N SER A 114 -8.57 -14.20 -30.20
CA SER A 114 -10.01 -14.19 -30.32
C SER A 114 -10.35 -15.14 -31.46
N ALA A 115 -11.13 -16.18 -31.15
CA ALA A 115 -11.65 -17.06 -32.17
C ALA A 115 -12.50 -16.16 -33.05
N GLY A 116 -11.93 -15.69 -34.17
CA GLY A 116 -12.63 -14.85 -35.13
C GLY A 116 -13.95 -15.55 -35.42
N SER A 117 -15.06 -14.86 -35.16
CA SER A 117 -16.38 -15.48 -35.23
C SER A 117 -16.53 -16.11 -36.61
N ILE A 118 -16.57 -17.45 -36.68
CA ILE A 118 -17.02 -18.16 -37.87
C ILE A 118 -18.50 -17.78 -38.00
N VAL A 119 -18.77 -16.75 -38.79
CA VAL A 119 -20.13 -16.43 -39.24
C VAL A 119 -20.51 -17.57 -40.18
N ARG A 120 -21.17 -18.60 -39.64
CA ARG A 120 -21.88 -19.59 -40.46
C ARG A 120 -22.96 -18.81 -41.20
N ARG A 121 -22.76 -18.58 -42.51
CA ARG A 121 -23.81 -18.03 -43.38
C ARG A 121 -24.94 -19.05 -43.40
N THR A 122 -25.97 -18.81 -42.61
CA THR A 122 -27.24 -19.52 -42.73
C THR A 122 -27.81 -19.17 -44.10
N SER A 123 -27.84 -20.18 -44.97
CA SER A 123 -28.47 -20.12 -46.29
C SER A 123 -29.94 -19.70 -46.15
N SER A 124 -30.25 -18.47 -46.56
CA SER A 124 -31.63 -17.99 -46.67
C SER A 124 -32.26 -18.59 -47.92
N LEU A 125 -33.07 -19.60 -47.65
CA LEU A 125 -34.14 -20.15 -48.46
C LEU A 125 -35.04 -19.06 -49.12
N PHE A 126 -35.66 -19.44 -50.24
CA PHE A 126 -36.96 -18.98 -50.78
C PHE A 126 -37.07 -17.76 -51.73
N ARG A 127 -37.22 -18.09 -53.04
CA ARG A 127 -38.32 -17.76 -53.99
C ARG A 127 -38.64 -16.29 -54.34
N ALA A 128 -38.52 -15.96 -55.63
CA ALA A 128 -39.46 -15.08 -56.33
C ALA A 128 -39.66 -15.56 -57.78
N CYS A 129 -40.89 -15.95 -58.09
CA CYS A 129 -41.44 -16.13 -59.43
C CYS A 129 -42.37 -14.94 -59.64
N VAL A 130 -42.08 -14.12 -60.65
CA VAL A 130 -43.01 -13.41 -61.55
C VAL A 130 -42.25 -13.25 -62.86
#